data_AF-A0A820T2W2-F1
#
_entry.id   AF-A0A820T2W2-F1
#
_cell.length_a   1.000
_cell.length_b   1.000
_cell.length_c   1.000
_cell.angle_alpha   90.00
_cell.angle_beta   90.00
_cell.angle_gamma   90.00
#
_symmetry.space_group_name_H-M   'P 1'
#
loop_
_entity.id
_entity.type
_entity.pdbx_description
1 polymer ?
#
loop_
_entity_poly.entity_id
_entity_poly.type
_entity_poly.pdbx_seq_one_letter_code
_entity_poly.pdbx_strand_id
1 'polypeptide(L)'
;RPAWYNATGEIKEAFVIGICGGSASGKTTVAQNIVEKLNVPWVTLLSMDSFYKVLSEDQHHQASENNYNFDHPDAFDFDLLLETLKNLKMGKQ
;
A
#
# COMPACT_ATOMS: atom_id res chain seq x y z
N ARG A 1 -15.91 12.96 6.77
CA ARG A 1 -16.13 12.06 7.94
C ARG A 1 -14.87 12.17 8.79
N PRO A 2 -14.93 12.30 10.13
CA PRO A 2 -13.70 12.31 10.94
C PRO A 2 -12.93 11.01 10.67
N ALA A 3 -11.61 11.14 10.56
CA ALA A 3 -10.77 10.26 9.77
C ALA A 3 -10.73 8.81 10.28
N TRP A 4 -10.62 8.63 11.60
CA TRP A 4 -10.39 7.33 12.24
C TRP A 4 -10.98 7.31 13.65
N TYR A 5 -11.49 6.16 14.06
CA TYR A 5 -12.10 5.96 15.37
C TYR A 5 -11.63 4.66 16.00
N ASN A 6 -11.64 4.59 17.32
CA ASN A 6 -11.46 3.34 18.04
C ASN A 6 -12.80 2.58 18.20
N ALA A 7 -12.75 1.41 18.82
CA ALA A 7 -13.94 0.58 19.08
C ALA A 7 -15.00 1.25 19.97
N THR A 8 -14.64 2.32 20.70
CA THR A 8 -15.56 3.10 21.55
C THR A 8 -16.11 4.35 20.84
N GLY A 9 -15.73 4.60 19.57
CA GLY A 9 -16.22 5.73 18.77
C GLY A 9 -15.49 7.05 19.01
N GLU A 10 -14.38 7.04 19.74
CA GLU A 10 -13.55 8.23 19.95
C GLU A 10 -12.64 8.48 18.74
N ILE A 11 -12.46 9.75 18.37
CA ILE A 11 -11.53 10.12 17.30
C ILE A 11 -10.11 9.76 17.74
N LYS A 12 -9.40 9.02 16.89
CA LYS A 12 -8.00 8.65 17.09
C LYS A 12 -7.17 8.93 15.85
N GLU A 13 -5.85 8.96 16.04
CA GLU A 13 -4.90 9.02 14.93
C GLU A 13 -4.85 7.67 14.21
N ALA A 14 -4.67 7.70 12.88
CA ALA A 14 -4.51 6.48 12.10
C ALA A 14 -3.26 5.71 12.54
N PHE A 15 -3.41 4.41 12.75
CA PHE A 15 -2.29 3.52 13.01
C PHE A 15 -1.88 2.82 11.71
N VAL A 16 -0.61 2.92 11.35
CA VAL A 16 -0.06 2.35 10.12
C VAL A 16 0.74 1.09 10.44
N ILE A 17 0.41 -0.02 9.78
CA ILE A 17 1.11 -1.30 9.90
C ILE A 17 1.74 -1.63 8.55
N GLY A 18 3.07 -1.70 8.51
CA GLY A 18 3.80 -2.18 7.33
C GLY A 18 3.92 -3.70 7.34
N ILE A 19 3.59 -4.35 6.22
CA ILE A 19 3.75 -5.80 6.03
C ILE A 19 4.77 -6.00 4.90
N CYS A 20 5.98 -6.44 5.26
CA CYS A 20 7.11 -6.61 4.34
C CYS A 20 7.51 -8.09 4.20
N GLY A 21 8.19 -8.44 3.10
CA GLY A 21 8.61 -9.81 2.79
C GLY A 21 8.76 -10.05 1.29
N GLY A 22 9.40 -11.17 0.91
CA GLY A 22 9.63 -11.53 -0.50
C GLY A 22 8.34 -11.74 -1.30
N SER A 23 8.46 -11.76 -2.62
CA SER A 23 7.33 -12.12 -3.49
C SER A 23 6.81 -13.52 -3.14
N ALA A 24 5.49 -13.72 -3.26
CA ALA A 24 4.78 -14.96 -2.89
C ALA A 24 4.93 -15.43 -1.42
N SER A 25 5.45 -14.61 -0.51
CA SER A 25 5.59 -14.99 0.91
C SER A 25 4.30 -14.97 1.73
N GLY A 26 3.15 -14.69 1.10
CA GLY A 26 1.83 -14.66 1.76
C GLY A 26 1.42 -13.33 2.42
N LYS A 27 2.11 -12.22 2.13
CA LYS A 27 1.81 -10.88 2.70
C LYS A 27 0.34 -10.48 2.54
N THR A 28 -0.19 -10.60 1.32
CA THR A 28 -1.57 -10.24 0.99
C THR A 28 -2.56 -11.07 1.80
N THR A 29 -2.32 -12.38 1.92
CA THR A 29 -3.14 -13.29 2.72
C THR A 29 -3.12 -12.93 4.20
N VAL A 30 -1.94 -12.61 4.75
CA VAL A 30 -1.82 -12.16 6.14
C VAL A 30 -2.57 -10.85 6.37
N ALA A 31 -2.43 -9.88 5.46
CA ALA A 31 -3.12 -8.60 5.55
C ALA A 31 -4.64 -8.77 5.53
N GLN A 32 -5.17 -9.57 4.59
CA GLN A 32 -6.60 -9.89 4.49
C GLN A 32 -7.12 -10.58 5.76
N ASN A 33 -6.40 -11.60 6.24
CA ASN A 33 -6.77 -12.32 7.47
C ASN A 33 -6.82 -11.40 8.71
N ILE A 34 -5.94 -10.40 8.79
CA ILE A 34 -5.97 -9.41 9.87
C ILE A 34 -7.23 -8.55 9.78
N VAL A 35 -7.57 -8.05 8.59
CA VAL A 35 -8.80 -7.24 8.39
C VAL A 35 -10.05 -8.05 8.72
N GLU A 36 -10.13 -9.29 8.24
CA GLU A 36 -11.24 -10.21 8.52
C GLU A 36 -11.40 -10.48 10.02
N LYS A 37 -10.29 -10.72 10.73
CA LYS A 37 -10.30 -10.97 12.18
C LYS A 37 -10.65 -9.74 13.00
N LEU A 38 -10.22 -8.55 12.55
CA LEU A 38 -10.61 -7.30 13.21
C LEU A 38 -12.11 -7.04 13.01
N ASN A 39 -12.66 -7.37 11.83
CA ASN A 39 -14.08 -7.25 11.50
C ASN A 39 -14.66 -5.85 11.79
N VAL A 40 -13.91 -4.81 11.39
CA VAL A 40 -14.30 -3.41 11.56
C VAL A 40 -14.23 -2.66 10.22
N PRO A 41 -15.15 -1.73 9.94
CA PRO A 41 -15.23 -1.06 8.65
C PRO A 41 -14.18 0.05 8.43
N TRP A 42 -13.39 0.40 9.45
CA TRP A 42 -12.43 1.51 9.42
C TRP A 42 -10.97 1.07 9.20
N VAL A 43 -10.77 -0.02 8.46
CA VAL A 43 -9.43 -0.48 8.04
C VAL A 43 -9.30 -0.31 6.53
N THR A 44 -8.16 0.22 6.09
CA THR A 44 -7.81 0.37 4.68
C THR A 44 -6.55 -0.45 4.39
N LEU A 45 -6.61 -1.25 3.32
CA LEU A 45 -5.45 -1.96 2.79
C LEU A 45 -4.85 -1.16 1.64
N LEU A 46 -3.55 -0.88 1.73
CA LEU A 46 -2.79 -0.20 0.70
C LEU A 46 -1.68 -1.13 0.21
N SER A 47 -1.67 -1.45 -1.08
CA SER A 47 -0.60 -2.25 -1.69
C SER A 47 0.45 -1.33 -2.32
N MET A 48 1.74 -1.60 -2.07
CA MET A 48 2.83 -0.90 -2.75
C MET A 48 2.89 -1.21 -4.26
N ASP A 49 2.33 -2.35 -4.68
CA ASP A 49 2.24 -2.72 -6.10
C ASP A 49 1.40 -1.72 -6.91
N SER A 50 0.51 -0.97 -6.26
CA SER A 50 -0.27 0.09 -6.92
C SER A 50 0.55 1.34 -7.25
N PHE A 51 1.80 1.40 -6.80
CA PHE A 51 2.69 2.55 -6.96
C PHE A 51 3.87 2.25 -7.88
N TYR A 52 3.75 1.26 -8.78
CA TYR A 52 4.71 1.13 -9.88
C TYR A 52 4.63 2.34 -10.80
N LYS A 53 5.78 2.87 -11.18
CA LYS A 53 5.86 3.92 -12.20
C LYS A 53 5.35 3.39 -13.53
N VAL A 54 4.72 4.29 -14.29
CA VAL A 54 4.40 4.01 -15.69
C VAL A 54 5.71 3.86 -16.45
N LEU A 55 5.86 2.74 -17.16
CA LEU A 55 7.05 2.47 -17.94
C LEU A 55 7.06 3.34 -19.20
N SER A 56 8.24 3.82 -19.57
CA SER A 56 8.50 4.37 -20.90
C SER A 56 8.50 3.26 -21.96
N GLU A 57 8.45 3.63 -23.23
CA GLU A 57 8.47 2.67 -24.35
C GLU A 57 9.73 1.78 -24.34
N ASP A 58 10.90 2.37 -24.04
CA ASP A 58 12.16 1.63 -23.87
C ASP A 58 12.11 0.65 -22.68
N GLN A 59 11.55 1.08 -21.55
CA GLN A 59 11.41 0.22 -20.36
C GLN A 59 10.39 -0.89 -20.58
N HIS A 60 9.34 -0.66 -21.37
CA HIS A 60 8.43 -1.70 -21.80
C HIS A 60 9.14 -2.75 -22.66
N HIS A 61 10.02 -2.33 -23.57
CA HIS A 61 10.85 -3.26 -24.34
C HIS A 61 11.74 -4.10 -23.41
N GLN A 62 12.48 -3.46 -22.50
CA GLN A 62 13.32 -4.15 -21.52
C GLN A 62 12.53 -5.12 -20.63
N ALA A 63 11.32 -4.74 -20.19
CA ALA A 63 10.46 -5.59 -19.40
C ALA A 63 10.02 -6.83 -20.17
N SER A 64 9.72 -6.70 -21.47
CA SER A 64 9.35 -7.85 -22.32
C SER A 64 10.49 -8.86 -22.51
N GLU A 65 11.74 -8.39 -22.43
CA GLU A 65 12.95 -9.22 -22.46
C GLU A 65 13.39 -9.72 -21.07
N ASN A 66 12.62 -9.45 -20.01
CA ASN A 66 12.98 -9.71 -18.60
C ASN A 66 14.24 -8.95 -18.11
N ASN A 67 14.60 -7.86 -18.79
CA ASN A 67 15.74 -7.01 -18.45
C ASN A 67 15.36 -5.82 -17.55
N TYR A 68 14.10 -5.72 -17.11
CA TYR A 68 13.63 -4.69 -16.18
C TYR A 68 13.42 -5.26 -14.77
N ASN A 69 14.04 -4.62 -13.77
CA ASN A 69 13.93 -5.04 -12.38
C ASN A 69 12.79 -4.31 -11.64
N PHE A 70 11.66 -4.98 -11.47
CA PHE A 70 10.51 -4.46 -10.72
C PHE A 70 10.74 -4.39 -9.21
N ASP A 71 11.70 -5.13 -8.66
CA ASP A 71 12.02 -5.08 -7.23
C ASP A 71 13.00 -3.94 -6.89
N HIS A 72 13.51 -3.21 -7.89
CA HIS A 72 14.39 -2.07 -7.65
C HIS A 72 13.58 -0.90 -7.06
N PRO A 73 14.09 -0.18 -6.04
CA PRO A 73 13.41 0.99 -5.47
C PRO A 73 12.95 2.00 -6.53
N ASP A 74 13.75 2.21 -7.57
CA ASP A 74 13.42 3.18 -8.63
C ASP A 74 12.17 2.81 -9.45
N ALA A 75 11.72 1.54 -9.43
CA ALA A 75 10.50 1.12 -10.10
C ALA A 75 9.23 1.66 -9.40
N PHE A 76 9.35 2.11 -8.15
CA PHE A 76 8.24 2.63 -7.35
C PHE A 76 8.20 4.17 -7.35
N ASP A 77 7.00 4.72 -7.36
CA ASP A 77 6.72 6.12 -7.09
C ASP A 77 6.54 6.34 -5.58
N PHE A 78 7.66 6.52 -4.89
CA PHE A 78 7.67 6.77 -3.44
C PHE A 78 7.04 8.10 -3.05
N ASP A 79 7.11 9.11 -3.92
CA ASP A 79 6.52 10.42 -3.63
C ASP A 79 5.00 10.31 -3.59
N LEU A 80 4.41 9.65 -4.59
CA LEU A 80 2.97 9.35 -4.62
C LEU A 80 2.55 8.46 -3.44
N LEU A 81 3.34 7.44 -3.10
CA LEU A 81 3.08 6.58 -1.94
C LEU A 81 3.07 7.39 -0.64
N LEU A 82 4.08 8.25 -0.43
CA LEU A 82 4.19 9.08 0.76
C LEU A 82 3.06 10.10 0.86
N GLU A 83 2.70 10.72 -0.26
CA GLU A 83 1.56 11.63 -0.32
C GLU A 83 0.26 10.91 0.03
N THR A 84 0.02 9.75 -0.57
CA THR A 84 -1.17 8.92 -0.32
C THR A 84 -1.26 8.52 1.15
N LEU A 85 -0.15 8.05 1.74
CA LEU A 85 -0.08 7.69 3.16
C LEU A 85 -0.37 8.88 4.08
N LYS A 86 0.16 10.07 3.76
CA LYS A 86 -0.12 11.30 4.53
C LYS A 86 -1.59 11.68 4.44
N ASN A 87 -2.17 11.65 3.24
CA ASN A 87 -3.58 11.95 3.01
C ASN A 87 -4.49 10.98 3.77
N LEU A 88 -4.23 9.68 3.68
CA LEU A 88 -4.95 8.66 4.44
C LEU A 88 -4.83 8.91 5.95
N LYS A 89 -3.63 9.18 6.46
CA LYS A 89 -3.44 9.46 7.89
C LYS A 89 -4.26 10.67 8.37
N MET A 90 -4.47 11.66 7.50
CA MET A 90 -5.32 12.83 7.74
C MET A 90 -6.83 12.60 7.50
N GLY A 91 -7.22 11.42 6.98
CA GLY A 91 -8.60 11.11 6.58
C GLY A 91 -9.05 11.77 5.28
N LYS A 92 -8.10 12.19 4.45
CA LYS A 92 -8.34 12.66 3.09
C LYS A 92 -8.26 11.44 2.17
N GLN A 93 -9.35 11.16 1.46
CA GLN A 93 -9.43 10.12 0.43
C GLN A 93 -9.38 10.77 -0.94
#